data_AF-I5C3U8-F1
#
_entry.id   AF-I5C3U8-F1
#
_cell.length_a   1.000
_cell.length_b   1.000
_cell.length_c   1.000
_cell.angle_alpha   90.00
_cell.angle_beta   90.00
_cell.angle_gamma   90.00
#
_symmetry.space_group_name_H-M   'P 1'
#
loop_
_entity.id
_entity.type
_entity.pdbx_description
1 polymer ?
#
loop_
_entity_poly.entity_id
_entity_poly.type
_entity_poly.pdbx_seq_one_letter_code
_entity_poly.pdbx_strand_id
1 'polypeptide(L)'
;MRAINFFLSYYFQRRYEPQAFVQDACAFISEQFAASNFSNYHTARKSIVKVRNKLTKTLRMTKDPVEQLELILHFCEEMLRYDLLRFYARQVDNVYATQVRKCTRLFEKIHEDLQYDYEERLADLEHAMEI
;
A
#
# COMPACT_ATOMS: atom_id res chain seq x y z
N MET A 1 18.86 12.88 -10.42
CA MET A 1 19.69 12.14 -9.44
C MET A 1 18.89 11.74 -8.18
N ARG A 2 17.80 10.96 -8.28
CA ARG A 2 17.11 10.40 -7.08
C ARG A 2 16.61 8.96 -7.21
N ALA A 3 16.71 8.32 -8.38
CA ALA A 3 16.25 6.94 -8.56
C ALA A 3 17.34 5.88 -8.34
N ILE A 4 18.62 6.24 -8.50
CA ILE A 4 19.74 5.29 -8.42
C ILE A 4 20.09 4.94 -6.96
N ASN A 5 19.82 5.84 -6.01
CA ASN A 5 20.21 5.67 -4.60
C ASN A 5 19.35 4.64 -3.85
N PHE A 6 18.07 4.52 -4.20
CA PHE A 6 17.15 3.60 -3.52
C PHE A 6 17.45 2.13 -3.84
N PHE A 7 17.79 1.81 -5.09
CA PHE A 7 18.10 0.43 -5.52
C PHE A 7 19.38 -0.13 -4.89
N LEU A 8 20.40 0.72 -4.72
CA LEU A 8 21.67 0.35 -4.09
C LEU A 8 21.53 0.22 -2.57
N SER A 9 20.79 1.13 -1.92
CA SER A 9 20.44 1.01 -0.49
C SER A 9 19.71 -0.31 -0.22
N TYR A 10 18.68 -0.60 -1.01
CA TYR A 10 17.84 -1.78 -0.86
C TYR A 10 18.63 -3.12 -0.81
N TYR A 11 19.56 -3.35 -1.74
CA TYR A 11 20.33 -4.61 -1.78
C TYR A 11 21.33 -4.74 -0.64
N PHE A 12 21.94 -3.64 -0.18
CA PHE A 12 22.91 -3.66 0.92
C PHE A 12 22.24 -3.86 2.29
N GLN A 13 21.06 -3.27 2.48
CA GLN A 13 20.36 -3.22 3.77
C GLN A 13 19.73 -4.58 4.14
N ARG A 14 19.34 -5.38 3.14
CA ARG A 14 18.72 -6.71 3.31
C ARG A 14 19.61 -7.76 4.01
N ARG A 15 20.93 -7.52 4.10
CA ARG A 15 21.90 -8.43 4.75
C ARG A 15 22.10 -8.13 6.24
N TYR A 16 21.62 -6.98 6.73
CA TYR A 16 21.83 -6.52 8.10
C TYR A 16 20.52 -6.18 8.84
N GLU A 17 19.48 -5.71 8.13
CA GLU A 17 18.19 -5.28 8.70
C GLU A 17 17.04 -5.77 7.80
N PRO A 18 16.59 -7.03 7.92
CA PRO A 18 15.59 -7.61 7.01
C PRO A 18 14.24 -6.88 7.00
N GLN A 19 13.90 -6.12 8.05
CA GLN A 19 12.64 -5.37 8.17
C GLN A 19 12.72 -3.91 7.67
N ALA A 20 13.92 -3.37 7.44
CA ALA A 20 14.09 -1.95 7.13
C ALA A 20 13.44 -1.54 5.80
N PHE A 21 13.45 -2.42 4.79
CA PHE A 21 12.85 -2.10 3.50
C PHE A 21 11.36 -1.81 3.62
N VAL A 22 10.61 -2.66 4.32
CA VAL A 22 9.16 -2.52 4.45
C VAL A 22 8.82 -1.24 5.20
N GLN A 23 9.54 -0.96 6.29
CA GLN A 23 9.36 0.27 7.06
C GLN A 23 9.62 1.51 6.21
N ASP A 24 10.76 1.56 5.51
CA ASP A 24 11.13 2.68 4.63
C ASP A 24 10.13 2.85 3.48
N ALA A 25 9.64 1.73 2.92
CA ALA A 25 8.69 1.72 1.84
C ALA A 25 7.29 2.18 2.29
N CYS A 26 6.81 1.75 3.47
CA CYS A 26 5.55 2.24 4.06
C CYS A 26 5.65 3.73 4.40
N ALA A 27 6.75 4.17 5.03
CA ALA A 27 7.00 5.58 5.30
C ALA A 27 7.00 6.41 4.01
N PHE A 28 7.69 5.94 2.96
CA PHE A 28 7.67 6.57 1.65
C PHE A 28 6.25 6.71 1.10
N ILE A 29 5.41 5.67 1.18
CA ILE A 29 4.00 5.73 0.75
C ILE A 29 3.20 6.75 1.56
N SER A 30 3.34 6.76 2.89
CA SER A 30 2.68 7.74 3.77
C SER A 30 3.07 9.18 3.40
N GLU A 31 4.35 9.44 3.10
CA GLU A 31 4.80 10.74 2.62
C GLU A 31 4.14 11.13 1.30
N GLN A 32 3.85 10.17 0.41
CA GLN A 32 3.17 10.47 -0.84
C GLN A 32 1.70 10.85 -0.65
N PHE A 33 1.04 10.27 0.34
CA PHE A 33 -0.29 10.69 0.76
C PHE A 33 -0.24 12.07 1.43
N ALA A 34 0.69 12.30 2.36
CA ALA A 34 0.85 13.60 3.03
C ALA A 34 1.16 14.74 2.05
N ALA A 35 1.94 14.48 1.00
CA ALA A 35 2.25 15.45 -0.05
C ALA A 35 1.14 15.61 -1.11
N SER A 36 0.06 14.84 -1.02
CA SER A 36 -1.05 14.86 -1.97
C SER A 36 -2.16 15.82 -1.55
N ASN A 37 -2.96 16.24 -2.53
CA ASN A 37 -4.12 17.09 -2.28
C ASN A 37 -5.41 16.28 -2.42
N PHE A 38 -6.16 16.18 -1.32
CA PHE A 38 -7.44 15.46 -1.22
C PHE A 38 -8.62 16.40 -0.90
N SER A 39 -8.48 17.70 -1.17
CA SER A 39 -9.51 18.70 -0.82
C SER A 39 -10.80 18.54 -1.61
N ASN A 40 -10.73 18.00 -2.83
CA ASN A 40 -11.89 17.71 -3.64
C ASN A 40 -11.68 16.46 -4.49
N TYR A 41 -12.78 15.92 -5.01
CA TYR A 41 -12.78 14.70 -5.81
C TYR A 41 -11.77 14.72 -6.97
N HIS A 42 -11.72 15.80 -7.76
CA HIS A 42 -10.85 15.86 -8.94
C HIS A 42 -9.36 15.80 -8.60
N THR A 43 -8.96 16.47 -7.52
CA THR A 43 -7.58 16.45 -7.03
C THR A 43 -7.27 15.13 -6.33
N ALA A 44 -8.18 14.63 -5.50
CA ALA A 44 -8.04 13.35 -4.81
C ALA A 44 -7.84 12.19 -5.79
N ARG A 45 -8.67 12.10 -6.83
CA ARG A 45 -8.53 11.09 -7.89
C ARG A 45 -7.14 11.13 -8.54
N LYS A 46 -6.67 12.32 -8.90
CA LYS A 46 -5.34 12.49 -9.52
C LYS A 46 -4.23 12.09 -8.56
N SER A 47 -4.36 12.43 -7.28
CA SER A 47 -3.42 12.07 -6.23
C SER A 47 -3.38 10.57 -5.99
N ILE A 48 -4.52 9.90 -5.83
CA ILE A 48 -4.60 8.44 -5.64
C ILE A 48 -3.90 7.70 -6.78
N VAL A 49 -4.15 8.09 -8.03
CA VAL A 49 -3.48 7.48 -9.19
C VAL A 49 -1.96 7.68 -9.12
N LYS A 50 -1.49 8.85 -8.72
CA LYS A 50 -0.05 9.12 -8.54
C LYS A 50 0.56 8.26 -7.44
N VAL A 51 -0.09 8.16 -6.28
CA VAL A 51 0.41 7.36 -5.15
C VAL A 51 0.39 5.87 -5.50
N ARG A 52 -0.69 5.37 -6.10
CA ARG A 52 -0.79 3.98 -6.58
C ARG A 52 0.32 3.63 -7.58
N ASN A 53 0.70 4.56 -8.47
CA ASN A 53 1.80 4.35 -9.40
C ASN A 53 3.16 4.28 -8.68
N LYS A 54 3.33 5.00 -7.57
CA LYS A 54 4.51 4.89 -6.70
C LYS A 54 4.53 3.55 -5.96
N LEU A 55 3.41 3.16 -5.34
CA LEU A 55 3.21 1.81 -4.77
C LEU A 55 3.59 0.72 -5.77
N THR A 56 3.05 0.78 -6.99
CA THR A 56 3.35 -0.22 -8.03
C THR A 56 4.83 -0.32 -8.37
N LYS A 57 5.58 0.79 -8.29
CA LYS A 57 7.04 0.78 -8.49
C LYS A 57 7.75 0.16 -7.28
N THR A 58 7.33 0.50 -6.08
CA THR A 58 7.88 -0.05 -4.83
C THR A 58 7.66 -1.56 -4.75
N LEU A 59 6.47 -2.05 -5.10
CA LEU A 59 6.15 -3.47 -5.16
C LEU A 59 7.08 -4.27 -6.09
N ARG A 60 7.64 -3.66 -7.13
CA ARG A 60 8.59 -4.34 -8.05
C ARG A 60 9.98 -4.52 -7.45
N MET A 61 10.29 -3.85 -6.34
CA MET A 61 11.59 -3.94 -5.70
C MET A 61 11.70 -5.22 -4.87
N THR A 62 10.56 -5.78 -4.42
CA THR A 62 10.50 -7.05 -3.70
C THR A 62 9.71 -8.12 -4.44
N LYS A 63 10.10 -9.38 -4.22
CA LYS A 63 9.35 -10.56 -4.69
C LYS A 63 8.70 -11.33 -3.53
N ASP A 64 8.90 -10.86 -2.30
CA ASP A 64 8.35 -11.49 -1.11
C ASP A 64 6.85 -11.19 -1.01
N PRO A 65 5.97 -12.21 -1.01
CA PRO A 65 4.53 -11.99 -0.91
C PRO A 65 4.11 -11.31 0.40
N VAL A 66 4.84 -11.51 1.50
CA VAL A 66 4.55 -10.89 2.81
C VAL A 66 4.83 -9.40 2.75
N GLU A 67 6.00 -9.00 2.24
CA GLU A 67 6.35 -7.59 2.07
C GLU A 67 5.39 -6.89 1.08
N GLN A 68 5.00 -7.58 0.00
CA GLN A 68 4.02 -7.03 -0.94
C GLN A 68 2.64 -6.87 -0.29
N LEU A 69 2.21 -7.82 0.54
CA LEU A 69 0.96 -7.74 1.29
C LEU A 69 0.97 -6.51 2.21
N GLU A 70 2.01 -6.37 3.04
CA GLU A 70 2.16 -5.24 3.96
C GLU A 70 2.07 -3.88 3.24
N LEU A 71 2.76 -3.74 2.10
CA LEU A 71 2.75 -2.49 1.34
C LEU A 71 1.38 -2.14 0.76
N ILE A 72 0.62 -3.14 0.31
CA ILE A 72 -0.72 -2.91 -0.24
C ILE A 72 -1.73 -2.65 0.89
N LEU A 73 -1.62 -3.37 2.01
CA LEU A 73 -2.41 -3.12 3.23
C LEU A 73 -2.22 -1.67 3.69
N HIS A 74 -0.97 -1.27 3.91
CA HIS A 74 -0.63 0.09 4.33
C HIS A 74 -1.17 1.15 3.37
N PHE A 75 -1.10 0.92 2.05
CA PHE A 75 -1.71 1.83 1.07
C PHE A 75 -3.23 1.95 1.23
N CYS A 76 -3.94 0.85 1.48
CA CYS A 76 -5.39 0.85 1.71
C CYS A 76 -5.75 1.54 3.03
N GLU A 77 -5.01 1.28 4.11
CA GLU A 77 -5.17 1.94 5.41
C GLU A 77 -4.99 3.45 5.29
N GLU A 78 -3.97 3.91 4.54
CA GLU A 78 -3.79 5.32 4.22
C GLU A 78 -4.99 5.90 3.45
N MET A 79 -5.57 5.17 2.49
CA MET A 79 -6.78 5.63 1.80
C MET A 79 -7.96 5.82 2.76
N LEU A 80 -8.14 4.92 3.73
CA LEU A 80 -9.16 5.06 4.77
C LEU A 80 -8.86 6.23 5.72
N ARG A 81 -7.60 6.38 6.12
CA ARG A 81 -7.15 7.45 7.03
C ARG A 81 -7.39 8.85 6.49
N TYR A 82 -7.18 9.05 5.18
CA TYR A 82 -7.50 10.31 4.50
C TYR A 82 -8.98 10.43 4.10
N ASP A 83 -9.78 9.42 4.46
CA ASP A 83 -11.21 9.34 4.22
C ASP A 83 -11.53 9.55 2.72
N LEU A 84 -10.81 8.81 1.87
CA LEU A 84 -10.91 8.98 0.42
C LEU A 84 -12.14 8.29 -0.18
N LEU A 85 -12.79 7.41 0.57
CA LEU A 85 -14.02 6.73 0.14
C LEU A 85 -15.26 7.65 0.25
N ARG A 86 -15.21 8.74 1.04
CA ARG A 86 -16.31 9.72 1.17
C ARG A 86 -16.77 10.34 -0.16
N PHE A 87 -15.95 10.27 -1.20
CA PHE A 87 -16.27 10.86 -2.49
C PHE A 87 -17.30 10.04 -3.28
N TYR A 88 -17.63 8.81 -2.83
CA TYR A 88 -18.56 7.88 -3.49
C TYR A 88 -18.32 7.77 -4.99
N ALA A 89 -17.04 7.78 -5.35
CA ALA A 89 -16.62 7.90 -6.72
C ALA A 89 -16.09 6.56 -7.17
N ARG A 90 -16.84 5.92 -8.07
CA ARG A 90 -16.53 4.58 -8.64
C ARG A 90 -15.05 4.37 -8.95
N GLN A 91 -14.33 5.38 -9.41
CA GLN A 91 -12.92 5.25 -9.77
C GLN A 91 -11.99 5.14 -8.55
N VAL A 92 -12.30 5.84 -7.46
CA VAL A 92 -11.59 5.72 -6.18
C VAL A 92 -11.92 4.38 -5.54
N ASP A 93 -13.21 4.04 -5.47
CA ASP A 93 -13.71 2.78 -4.91
C ASP A 93 -13.11 1.59 -5.65
N ASN A 94 -13.05 1.64 -6.99
CA ASN A 94 -12.40 0.61 -7.78
C ASN A 94 -10.90 0.47 -7.48
N VAL A 95 -10.18 1.56 -7.19
CA VAL A 95 -8.75 1.47 -6.82
C VAL A 95 -8.60 0.74 -5.50
N TYR A 96 -9.41 1.11 -4.51
CA TYR A 96 -9.44 0.50 -3.19
C TYR A 96 -9.81 -0.98 -3.27
N ALA A 97 -10.97 -1.30 -3.84
CA ALA A 97 -11.44 -2.67 -4.03
C ALA A 97 -10.45 -3.55 -4.80
N THR A 98 -9.78 -2.99 -5.81
CA THR A 98 -8.75 -3.74 -6.56
C THR A 98 -7.52 -4.02 -5.70
N GLN A 99 -7.13 -3.11 -4.80
CA GLN A 99 -6.00 -3.32 -3.90
C GLN A 99 -6.37 -4.32 -2.79
N VAL A 100 -7.54 -4.19 -2.15
CA VAL A 100 -8.03 -5.17 -1.15
C VAL A 100 -8.06 -6.57 -1.74
N ARG A 101 -8.63 -6.76 -2.95
CA ARG A 101 -8.59 -8.06 -3.65
C ARG A 101 -7.18 -8.58 -3.94
N LYS A 102 -6.17 -7.72 -4.04
CA LYS A 102 -4.77 -8.17 -4.15
C LYS A 102 -4.24 -8.61 -2.79
N CYS A 103 -4.58 -7.90 -1.72
CA CYS A 103 -4.26 -8.32 -0.36
C CYS A 103 -4.83 -9.71 -0.09
N THR A 104 -6.13 -9.94 -0.31
CA THR A 104 -6.76 -11.26 -0.11
C THR A 104 -6.03 -12.38 -0.86
N ARG A 105 -5.68 -12.15 -2.14
CA ARG A 105 -4.92 -13.13 -2.94
C ARG A 105 -3.47 -13.35 -2.51
N LEU A 106 -2.84 -12.38 -1.85
CA LEU A 106 -1.48 -12.52 -1.32
C LEU A 106 -1.52 -13.19 0.05
N PHE A 107 -2.50 -12.82 0.86
CA PHE A 107 -2.81 -13.39 2.16
C PHE A 107 -2.99 -14.91 2.06
N GLU A 108 -3.80 -15.41 1.11
CA GLU A 108 -3.98 -16.84 0.85
C GLU A 108 -2.69 -17.60 0.47
N LYS A 109 -1.64 -16.89 0.05
CA LYS A 109 -0.38 -17.49 -0.45
C LYS A 109 0.76 -17.48 0.56
N ILE A 110 0.63 -16.71 1.64
CA ILE A 110 1.63 -16.67 2.71
C ILE A 110 1.37 -17.79 3.72
N HIS A 111 2.34 -18.06 4.58
CA HIS A 111 2.27 -19.12 5.59
C HIS A 111 1.17 -18.84 6.63
N GLU A 112 0.50 -19.88 7.15
CA GLU A 112 -0.60 -19.76 8.14
C GLU A 112 -0.23 -18.91 9.36
N ASP A 113 0.95 -19.14 9.95
CA ASP A 113 1.40 -18.34 11.10
C ASP A 113 1.40 -16.82 10.81
N LEU A 114 1.80 -16.44 9.58
CA LEU A 114 1.78 -15.04 9.17
C LEU A 114 0.37 -14.58 8.82
N GLN A 115 -0.49 -15.44 8.28
CA GLN A 115 -1.89 -15.08 8.03
C GLN A 115 -2.56 -14.62 9.32
N TYR A 116 -2.31 -15.28 10.45
CA TYR A 116 -2.85 -14.87 11.74
C TYR A 116 -2.49 -13.42 12.11
N ASP A 117 -1.26 -12.99 11.84
CA ASP A 117 -0.80 -11.63 12.10
C ASP A 117 -1.49 -10.56 11.23
N TYR A 118 -2.04 -10.96 10.08
CA TYR A 118 -2.61 -10.07 9.07
C TYR A 118 -4.13 -10.12 8.97
N GLU A 119 -4.78 -11.09 9.60
CA GLU A 119 -6.20 -11.38 9.44
C GLU A 119 -7.09 -10.18 9.84
N GLU A 120 -6.85 -9.62 11.03
CA GLU A 120 -7.63 -8.48 11.56
C GLU A 120 -7.53 -7.26 10.62
N ARG A 121 -6.31 -6.92 10.18
CA ARG A 121 -6.09 -5.80 9.27
C ARG A 121 -6.78 -5.99 7.93
N LEU A 122 -6.77 -7.21 7.37
CA LEU A 122 -7.47 -7.48 6.12
C LEU A 122 -8.99 -7.39 6.30
N ALA A 123 -9.52 -7.95 7.39
CA ALA A 123 -10.95 -7.91 7.72
C ALA A 123 -11.45 -6.46 7.86
N ASP A 124 -10.69 -5.59 8.52
CA ASP A 124 -11.02 -4.16 8.64
C ASP A 124 -11.18 -3.48 7.27
N LEU A 125 -10.29 -3.80 6.31
CA LEU A 125 -10.36 -3.24 4.96
C LEU A 125 -11.54 -3.79 4.16
N GLU A 126 -11.85 -5.08 4.31
CA GLU A 126 -12.99 -5.71 3.65
C GLU A 126 -14.31 -5.13 4.18
N HIS A 127 -14.42 -4.92 5.49
CA HIS A 127 -15.59 -4.30 6.10
C HIS A 127 -15.80 -2.86 5.60
N ALA A 128 -14.72 -2.10 5.43
CA ALA A 128 -14.79 -0.74 4.88
C ALA A 128 -15.28 -0.69 3.41
N MET A 129 -15.34 -1.82 2.69
CA MET A 129 -15.95 -1.90 1.35
C MET A 129 -17.47 -2.11 1.38
N GLU A 130 -18.01 -2.63 2.49
CA GLU A 130 -19.43 -2.99 2.62
C GLU A 130 -20.30 -1.82 3.11
N ILE A 131 -19.67 -0.76 3.61
CA ILE A 131 -20.28 0.50 4.08
C ILE A 131 -20.33 1.51 2.93
#